data_AF-I3KSS6-F1
#
_entry.id   AF-I3KSS6-F1
#
_cell.length_a   1.000
_cell.length_b   1.000
_cell.length_c   1.000
_cell.angle_alpha   90.00
_cell.angle_beta   90.00
_cell.angle_gamma   90.00
#
_symmetry.space_group_name_H-M   'P 1'
#
loop_
_entity.id
_entity.type
_entity.pdbx_description
1 polymer ?
#
loop_
_entity_poly.entity_id
_entity_poly.type
_entity_poly.pdbx_seq_one_letter_code
_entity_poly.pdbx_strand_id
1 'polypeptide(L)'
;MSCCFTSFLKPTSLHLSSAAESRTSPTMSHSSVHTSYRRTFGSPHSISLSSYTPVSSRMPVSSGRYMRSMSPVVTSRSTAFHQQRSRPSPQPPRLSYDKVDFTLAEAINQEFLTTRSNEKAELQELNDRFASFIEKVRYLEQQNGALQQELNQFKGQQQHGQPNRASELFQEELRELRRQMDAIGKERDQYQLERDNLAEDLTLLKQRLDEEAQKRADAENNLAAFRKDVDDATLSRLELERKIESLMDEIEFLKKIHDEEIQDVQVSVQTQQLKMEVDSSSRPDLTGALREIRAQYETIALKNMQESEEWYKSKFADLTESAKRNNDALRQAKQEANESRRQIQSLNCEIDALKNTNEALLRQMREIEDQFGNEAANYQDNIGRLEDEIRHLKEEMARHLREYQDLLNVKMALDIEIATYRKLLEGEESRISVPILNIGMSNHLGDYEKAPDSMGKRTVVIKTVETRDGEVLKESRREKDRDSGAIDKDDMDE
;
A
#
# COMPACT_ATOMS: atom_id res chain seq x y z
N MET A 1 -23.37 77.07 -42.69
CA MET A 1 -23.42 76.05 -43.76
C MET A 1 -24.01 74.79 -43.14
N SER A 2 -24.99 74.16 -43.81
CA SER A 2 -25.62 72.84 -43.53
C SER A 2 -25.87 72.47 -42.05
N CYS A 3 -27.06 72.69 -41.47
CA CYS A 3 -28.33 71.98 -41.71
C CYS A 3 -28.24 70.43 -41.70
N CYS A 4 -28.83 69.83 -40.67
CA CYS A 4 -29.76 68.70 -40.80
C CYS A 4 -30.72 68.71 -39.60
N PHE A 5 -32.00 68.95 -39.86
CA PHE A 5 -33.05 69.11 -38.83
C PHE A 5 -34.38 68.57 -39.38
N THR A 6 -34.74 67.34 -39.01
CA THR A 6 -36.03 66.65 -39.28
C THR A 6 -36.02 65.33 -38.48
N SER A 7 -37.10 64.83 -37.87
CA SER A 7 -38.48 65.34 -37.72
C SER A 7 -39.23 64.50 -36.68
N PHE A 8 -40.21 65.10 -36.00
CA PHE A 8 -41.09 64.45 -35.00
C PHE A 8 -42.38 63.86 -35.63
N LEU A 9 -43.19 63.15 -34.81
CA LEU A 9 -44.55 62.61 -35.06
C LEU A 9 -44.60 61.27 -35.85
N LYS A 10 -45.42 60.25 -35.50
CA LYS A 10 -46.54 60.08 -34.53
C LYS A 10 -46.59 58.60 -34.01
N PRO A 11 -47.43 58.25 -33.00
CA PRO A 11 -47.33 56.99 -32.25
C PRO A 11 -48.13 55.82 -32.84
N THR A 12 -47.76 54.59 -32.46
CA THR A 12 -48.51 53.35 -32.74
C THR A 12 -49.20 52.78 -31.50
N SER A 13 -50.52 52.63 -31.64
CA SER A 13 -51.50 51.87 -30.85
C SER A 13 -51.03 50.90 -29.76
N LEU A 14 -51.67 51.06 -28.60
CA LEU A 14 -51.88 50.05 -27.56
C LEU A 14 -52.29 48.68 -28.14
N HIS A 15 -51.75 47.60 -27.57
CA HIS A 15 -52.45 46.32 -27.54
C HIS A 15 -52.42 45.76 -26.11
N LEU A 16 -53.57 45.79 -25.45
CA LEU A 16 -53.77 45.13 -24.17
C LEU A 16 -53.84 43.62 -24.42
N SER A 17 -52.98 42.85 -23.76
CA SER A 17 -53.17 41.40 -23.58
C SER A 17 -53.29 41.11 -22.10
N SER A 18 -54.50 40.72 -21.69
CA SER A 18 -54.77 40.19 -20.35
C SER A 18 -54.17 38.80 -20.24
N ALA A 19 -53.26 38.60 -19.28
CA ALA A 19 -52.83 37.28 -18.84
C ALA A 19 -53.11 37.19 -17.33
N ALA A 20 -54.05 36.33 -16.95
CA ALA A 20 -54.44 36.15 -15.55
C ALA A 20 -53.44 35.21 -14.84
N GLU A 21 -52.71 35.72 -13.85
CA GLU A 21 -51.83 34.92 -13.01
C GLU A 21 -52.63 34.28 -11.86
N SER A 22 -53.01 33.01 -12.06
CA SER A 22 -53.65 32.20 -11.04
C SER A 22 -52.62 31.72 -10.01
N ARG A 23 -52.79 32.17 -8.75
CA ARG A 23 -52.04 31.64 -7.61
C ARG A 23 -52.29 30.13 -7.47
N THR A 24 -51.23 29.32 -7.53
CA THR A 24 -51.24 27.93 -7.09
C THR A 24 -50.13 27.68 -6.07
N SER A 25 -50.49 27.06 -4.95
CA SER A 25 -49.60 26.80 -3.81
C SER A 25 -48.66 25.62 -4.10
N PRO A 26 -47.43 25.60 -3.56
CA PRO A 26 -46.55 24.44 -3.69
C PRO A 26 -46.94 23.33 -2.70
N THR A 27 -47.48 22.21 -3.21
CA THR A 27 -47.68 20.98 -2.43
C THR A 27 -46.43 20.11 -2.45
N MET A 28 -45.75 20.01 -1.30
CA MET A 28 -44.62 19.10 -1.08
C MET A 28 -45.03 17.65 -1.39
N SER A 29 -44.37 17.05 -2.38
CA SER A 29 -44.61 15.67 -2.82
C SER A 29 -43.27 14.92 -2.94
N HIS A 30 -42.74 14.41 -1.83
CA HIS A 30 -41.56 13.55 -1.85
C HIS A 30 -41.96 12.12 -2.24
N SER A 31 -41.50 11.68 -3.42
CA SER A 31 -41.62 10.30 -3.87
C SER A 31 -40.64 9.40 -3.13
N SER A 32 -41.17 8.48 -2.32
CA SER A 32 -40.37 7.43 -1.68
C SER A 32 -40.07 6.33 -2.70
N VAL A 33 -38.86 6.30 -3.25
CA VAL A 33 -38.39 5.21 -4.12
C VAL A 33 -37.72 4.15 -3.27
N HIS A 34 -38.49 3.14 -2.86
CA HIS A 34 -37.92 1.92 -2.28
C HIS A 34 -37.13 1.14 -3.34
N THR A 35 -35.82 1.00 -3.14
CA THR A 35 -35.04 -0.06 -3.80
C THR A 35 -34.91 -1.27 -2.88
N SER A 36 -35.39 -2.43 -3.33
CA SER A 36 -35.52 -3.65 -2.54
C SER A 36 -34.47 -4.70 -2.92
N TYR A 37 -33.26 -4.54 -2.40
CA TYR A 37 -32.24 -5.59 -2.43
C TYR A 37 -31.61 -5.80 -1.05
N ARG A 38 -32.14 -6.79 -0.31
CA ARG A 38 -31.40 -7.47 0.77
C ARG A 38 -31.51 -8.98 0.61
N ARG A 39 -30.38 -9.61 0.31
CA ARG A 39 -30.16 -11.04 0.55
C ARG A 39 -29.05 -11.19 1.59
N THR A 40 -29.42 -11.83 2.70
CA THR A 40 -28.63 -12.83 3.45
C THR A 40 -27.11 -12.70 3.46
N PHE A 41 -26.55 -12.27 4.60
CA PHE A 41 -25.44 -12.84 5.40
C PHE A 41 -25.30 -11.87 6.61
N GLY A 42 -25.14 -12.25 7.88
CA GLY A 42 -24.79 -13.55 8.46
C GLY A 42 -23.70 -13.33 9.50
N SER A 43 -24.03 -12.74 10.67
CA SER A 43 -23.04 -12.44 11.72
C SER A 43 -22.47 -13.71 12.34
N PRO A 44 -21.15 -13.84 12.53
CA PRO A 44 -20.58 -14.80 13.46
C PRO A 44 -20.64 -14.24 14.89
N HIS A 45 -20.93 -15.11 15.87
CA HIS A 45 -20.77 -14.82 17.29
C HIS A 45 -19.37 -15.20 17.79
N SER A 46 -18.98 -14.62 18.92
CA SER A 46 -17.77 -14.94 19.66
C SER A 46 -17.84 -16.34 20.30
N ILE A 47 -16.69 -17.04 20.36
CA ILE A 47 -16.50 -18.22 21.21
C ILE A 47 -15.13 -18.15 21.89
N SER A 48 -15.12 -18.41 23.20
CA SER A 48 -13.96 -18.39 24.08
C SER A 48 -13.09 -19.64 23.96
N LEU A 49 -11.79 -19.51 24.29
CA LEU A 49 -10.94 -20.63 24.69
C LEU A 49 -11.50 -21.28 25.97
N SER A 50 -11.38 -22.61 26.09
CA SER A 50 -10.50 -23.23 27.11
C SER A 50 -10.28 -24.74 26.91
N SER A 51 -9.14 -25.20 27.41
CA SER A 51 -8.55 -26.55 27.48
C SER A 51 -9.47 -27.76 27.76
N TYR A 52 -9.10 -28.96 27.27
CA TYR A 52 -8.71 -30.13 28.11
C TYR A 52 -8.14 -31.31 27.28
N THR A 53 -7.11 -31.99 27.79
CA THR A 53 -6.59 -33.31 27.35
C THR A 53 -6.90 -34.38 28.42
N PRO A 54 -7.09 -35.69 28.11
CA PRO A 54 -5.96 -36.63 28.28
C PRO A 54 -5.97 -38.00 27.50
N VAL A 55 -4.76 -38.50 27.18
CA VAL A 55 -4.20 -39.87 27.40
C VAL A 55 -4.76 -41.17 26.72
N SER A 56 -3.84 -41.87 26.01
CA SER A 56 -3.66 -43.34 25.74
C SER A 56 -4.85 -44.27 25.38
N SER A 57 -4.73 -45.16 24.37
CA SER A 57 -4.05 -46.48 24.52
C SER A 57 -3.92 -47.36 23.24
N ARG A 58 -2.75 -48.05 23.11
CA ARG A 58 -2.48 -49.42 22.55
C ARG A 58 -3.08 -49.90 21.19
N MET A 59 -2.18 -50.10 20.20
CA MET A 59 -1.73 -51.36 19.52
C MET A 59 -2.72 -52.55 19.29
N PRO A 60 -2.61 -53.40 18.22
CA PRO A 60 -1.33 -53.90 17.66
C PRO A 60 -1.23 -54.34 16.14
N VAL A 61 0.01 -54.62 15.70
CA VAL A 61 0.48 -55.68 14.74
C VAL A 61 -0.03 -55.74 13.29
N SER A 62 0.90 -55.61 12.31
CA SER A 62 1.26 -56.72 11.40
C SER A 62 2.62 -56.55 10.68
N SER A 63 3.27 -57.69 10.47
CA SER A 63 4.59 -58.00 9.89
C SER A 63 5.11 -57.21 8.68
N GLY A 64 6.44 -57.00 8.65
CA GLY A 64 7.23 -56.64 7.47
C GLY A 64 8.73 -56.88 7.67
N ARG A 65 9.18 -58.14 7.73
CA ARG A 65 10.61 -58.49 7.90
C ARG A 65 11.36 -58.35 6.58
N TYR A 66 12.46 -57.59 6.53
CA TYR A 66 13.60 -57.91 5.66
C TYR A 66 14.92 -57.57 6.37
N MET A 67 15.76 -58.59 6.57
CA MET A 67 17.14 -58.50 7.04
C MET A 67 18.07 -58.81 5.88
N ARG A 68 19.09 -57.97 5.63
CA ARG A 68 20.37 -58.34 4.99
C ARG A 68 21.39 -57.24 5.32
N SER A 69 22.43 -57.47 6.13
CA SER A 69 23.55 -58.43 6.08
C SER A 69 24.81 -57.79 5.51
N MET A 70 25.80 -57.56 6.36
CA MET A 70 27.14 -57.12 5.99
C MET A 70 27.91 -58.22 5.24
N SER A 71 28.84 -57.82 4.38
CA SER A 71 29.78 -58.74 3.70
C SER A 71 31.08 -58.89 4.48
N PRO A 72 31.70 -60.09 4.55
CA PRO A 72 33.04 -60.26 5.08
C PRO A 72 34.12 -59.97 4.03
N VAL A 73 35.29 -59.52 4.49
CA VAL A 73 36.49 -59.26 3.68
C VAL A 73 37.29 -60.56 3.49
N VAL A 74 37.89 -60.74 2.32
CA VAL A 74 38.83 -61.83 2.01
C VAL A 74 40.26 -61.32 2.20
N THR A 75 41.08 -62.05 2.96
CA THR A 75 42.52 -61.73 3.14
C THR A 75 43.38 -62.66 2.29
N SER A 76 44.20 -62.07 1.41
CA SER A 76 45.20 -62.79 0.61
C SER A 76 46.39 -63.24 1.47
N ARG A 77 46.85 -64.48 1.29
CA ARG A 77 48.16 -64.96 1.80
C ARG A 77 49.21 -64.87 0.71
N SER A 78 50.27 -64.10 0.95
CA SER A 78 51.49 -64.14 0.12
C SER A 78 52.37 -65.32 0.52
N THR A 79 52.89 -66.05 -0.47
CA THR A 79 53.93 -67.06 -0.30
C THR A 79 55.31 -66.42 -0.41
N ALA A 80 56.20 -66.72 0.55
CA ALA A 80 57.60 -66.32 0.50
C ALA A 80 58.49 -67.56 0.36
N PHE A 81 59.27 -67.61 -0.71
CA PHE A 81 60.33 -68.60 -0.90
C PHE A 81 61.50 -68.32 0.05
N HIS A 82 62.11 -69.37 0.61
CA HIS A 82 63.54 -69.34 0.90
C HIS A 82 64.24 -70.69 0.70
N GLN A 83 65.51 -70.60 0.33
CA GLN A 83 66.29 -71.69 -0.25
C GLN A 83 67.14 -72.43 0.80
N GLN A 84 67.41 -73.70 0.47
CA GLN A 84 68.65 -74.45 0.72
C GLN A 84 69.58 -74.04 1.89
N ARG A 85 69.89 -75.03 2.75
CA ARG A 85 71.28 -75.30 3.09
C ARG A 85 71.57 -76.80 3.24
N SER A 86 72.82 -77.16 3.07
CA SER A 86 73.29 -78.49 2.68
C SER A 86 74.13 -79.19 3.74
N ARG A 87 73.96 -80.53 3.85
CA ARG A 87 74.92 -81.60 4.23
C ARG A 87 75.74 -81.49 5.55
N PRO A 88 76.08 -82.61 6.21
CA PRO A 88 77.07 -83.57 5.67
C PRO A 88 76.63 -85.04 5.70
N SER A 89 77.50 -85.92 5.18
CA SER A 89 77.29 -87.36 5.00
C SER A 89 77.93 -88.20 6.11
N PRO A 90 77.42 -89.42 6.37
CA PRO A 90 78.22 -90.56 6.77
C PRO A 90 78.62 -91.42 5.55
N GLN A 91 79.63 -92.29 5.74
CA GLN A 91 80.24 -93.14 4.72
C GLN A 91 79.56 -94.53 4.60
N PRO A 92 79.75 -95.27 3.49
CA PRO A 92 79.21 -96.63 3.35
C PRO A 92 80.06 -97.66 4.14
N PRO A 93 79.43 -98.64 4.82
CA PRO A 93 80.15 -99.79 5.34
C PRO A 93 80.53 -100.75 4.20
N ARG A 94 81.71 -101.38 4.32
CA ARG A 94 82.17 -102.39 3.34
C ARG A 94 81.41 -103.70 3.51
N LEU A 95 81.21 -104.39 2.38
CA LEU A 95 80.53 -105.67 2.28
C LEU A 95 81.19 -106.76 3.16
N SER A 96 80.39 -107.42 3.98
CA SER A 96 80.62 -108.80 4.40
C SER A 96 79.73 -109.69 3.54
N TYR A 97 80.29 -110.74 2.97
CA TYR A 97 79.61 -111.57 1.97
C TYR A 97 78.80 -112.68 2.66
N ASP A 98 77.47 -112.52 2.75
CA ASP A 98 76.56 -113.66 2.63
C ASP A 98 75.12 -113.24 2.30
N LYS A 99 74.50 -113.99 1.37
CA LYS A 99 73.08 -113.94 0.92
C LYS A 99 72.49 -112.58 0.47
N VAL A 100 72.23 -112.48 -0.83
CA VAL A 100 71.34 -111.46 -1.44
C VAL A 100 69.87 -111.81 -1.17
N ASP A 101 69.13 -110.91 -0.52
CA ASP A 101 67.72 -111.10 -0.20
C ASP A 101 66.82 -110.23 -1.12
N PHE A 102 66.34 -110.83 -2.20
CA PHE A 102 65.57 -110.15 -3.26
C PHE A 102 64.21 -109.62 -2.77
N THR A 103 63.71 -110.12 -1.64
CA THR A 103 62.42 -109.74 -1.06
C THR A 103 62.40 -108.28 -0.57
N LEU A 104 63.52 -107.80 -0.02
CA LEU A 104 63.62 -106.45 0.54
C LEU A 104 63.67 -105.36 -0.55
N ALA A 105 64.30 -105.66 -1.70
CA ALA A 105 64.37 -104.73 -2.82
C ALA A 105 63.01 -104.53 -3.50
N GLU A 106 62.21 -105.60 -3.64
CA GLU A 106 60.86 -105.54 -4.20
C GLU A 106 59.92 -104.74 -3.27
N ALA A 107 60.04 -104.93 -1.95
CA ALA A 107 59.27 -104.16 -0.96
C ALA A 107 59.55 -102.65 -1.05
N ILE A 108 60.82 -102.25 -1.15
CA ILE A 108 61.21 -100.83 -1.29
C ILE A 108 60.70 -100.24 -2.61
N ASN A 109 60.69 -101.02 -3.71
CA ASN A 109 60.13 -100.57 -4.99
C ASN A 109 58.60 -100.42 -4.95
N GLN A 110 57.89 -101.31 -4.25
CA GLN A 110 56.46 -101.18 -3.95
C GLN A 110 56.14 -99.95 -3.09
N GLU A 111 56.95 -99.68 -2.06
CA GLU A 111 56.83 -98.45 -1.25
C GLU A 111 57.10 -97.19 -2.09
N PHE A 112 58.07 -97.21 -3.01
CA PHE A 112 58.33 -96.09 -3.92
C PHE A 112 57.18 -95.85 -4.91
N LEU A 113 56.55 -96.92 -5.43
CA LEU A 113 55.40 -96.80 -6.33
C LEU A 113 54.15 -96.31 -5.61
N THR A 114 53.91 -96.75 -4.38
CA THR A 114 52.78 -96.28 -3.55
C THR A 114 52.97 -94.85 -3.09
N THR A 115 54.14 -94.46 -2.59
CA THR A 115 54.44 -93.05 -2.25
C THR A 115 54.31 -92.14 -3.46
N ARG A 116 54.88 -92.50 -4.62
CA ARG A 116 54.71 -91.72 -5.86
C ARG A 116 53.27 -91.68 -6.36
N SER A 117 52.48 -92.73 -6.13
CA SER A 117 51.04 -92.73 -6.46
C SER A 117 50.26 -91.81 -5.52
N ASN A 118 50.61 -91.76 -4.24
CA ASN A 118 50.00 -90.88 -3.25
C ASN A 118 50.39 -89.42 -3.51
N GLU A 119 51.67 -89.10 -3.75
CA GLU A 119 52.11 -87.77 -4.19
C GLU A 119 51.39 -87.31 -5.46
N LYS A 120 51.18 -88.22 -6.43
CA LYS A 120 50.41 -87.91 -7.64
C LYS A 120 48.94 -87.63 -7.32
N ALA A 121 48.32 -88.35 -6.39
CA ALA A 121 46.95 -88.12 -5.96
C ALA A 121 46.80 -86.79 -5.20
N GLU A 122 47.73 -86.48 -4.29
CA GLU A 122 47.78 -85.19 -3.57
C GLU A 122 47.99 -84.02 -4.54
N LEU A 123 48.91 -84.15 -5.51
CA LEU A 123 49.10 -83.15 -6.56
C LEU A 123 47.87 -83.01 -7.47
N GLN A 124 47.12 -84.08 -7.70
CA GLN A 124 45.87 -84.04 -8.47
C GLN A 124 44.78 -83.30 -7.68
N GLU A 125 44.56 -83.65 -6.40
CA GLU A 125 43.60 -82.95 -5.52
C GLU A 125 43.94 -81.45 -5.39
N LEU A 126 45.24 -81.13 -5.24
CA LEU A 126 45.71 -79.75 -5.18
C LEU A 126 45.47 -79.00 -6.51
N ASN A 127 45.59 -79.68 -7.65
CA ASN A 127 45.33 -79.12 -8.97
C ASN A 127 43.83 -78.92 -9.21
N ASP A 128 42.98 -79.89 -8.86
CA ASP A 128 41.51 -79.77 -8.91
C ASP A 128 41.02 -78.62 -7.99
N ARG A 129 41.66 -78.45 -6.83
CA ARG A 129 41.44 -77.30 -5.95
C ARG A 129 41.92 -75.98 -6.58
N PHE A 130 43.05 -75.96 -7.29
CA PHE A 130 43.46 -74.77 -8.05
C PHE A 130 42.53 -74.45 -9.23
N ALA A 131 42.03 -75.47 -9.95
CA ALA A 131 41.07 -75.28 -11.03
C ALA A 131 39.77 -74.64 -10.51
N SER A 132 39.21 -75.13 -9.40
CA SER A 132 38.04 -74.52 -8.76
C SER A 132 38.31 -73.11 -8.21
N PHE A 133 39.51 -72.81 -7.70
CA PHE A 133 39.90 -71.44 -7.35
C PHE A 133 40.01 -70.52 -8.59
N ILE A 134 40.58 -70.98 -9.70
CA ILE A 134 40.67 -70.21 -10.96
C ILE A 134 39.27 -69.94 -11.52
N GLU A 135 38.37 -70.92 -11.49
CA GLU A 135 36.98 -70.77 -11.89
C GLU A 135 36.24 -69.78 -10.97
N LYS A 136 36.49 -69.83 -9.65
CA LYS A 136 35.93 -68.86 -8.70
C LYS A 136 36.46 -67.44 -8.92
N VAL A 137 37.75 -67.28 -9.23
CA VAL A 137 38.33 -65.98 -9.58
C VAL A 137 37.70 -65.43 -10.86
N ARG A 138 37.61 -66.23 -11.94
CA ARG A 138 36.93 -65.82 -13.18
C ARG A 138 35.47 -65.40 -12.96
N TYR A 139 34.73 -66.14 -12.12
CA TYR A 139 33.37 -65.76 -11.75
C TYR A 139 33.31 -64.42 -11.01
N LEU A 140 34.23 -64.18 -10.07
CA LEU A 140 34.31 -62.92 -9.33
C LEU A 140 34.79 -61.75 -10.20
N GLU A 141 35.70 -61.99 -11.16
CA GLU A 141 36.12 -61.01 -12.17
C GLU A 141 34.96 -60.64 -13.08
N GLN A 142 34.18 -61.62 -13.56
CA GLN A 142 32.97 -61.39 -14.36
C GLN A 142 31.92 -60.59 -13.56
N GLN A 143 31.70 -60.95 -12.29
CA GLN A 143 30.77 -60.25 -11.40
C GLN A 143 31.22 -58.82 -11.09
N ASN A 144 32.52 -58.60 -10.83
CA ASN A 144 33.09 -57.27 -10.65
C ASN A 144 33.02 -56.43 -11.93
N GLY A 145 33.24 -57.03 -13.10
CA GLY A 145 33.06 -56.37 -14.40
C GLY A 145 31.62 -55.92 -14.64
N ALA A 146 30.64 -56.76 -14.30
CA ALA A 146 29.22 -56.39 -14.35
C ALA A 146 28.88 -55.24 -13.38
N LEU A 147 29.32 -55.33 -12.12
CA LEU A 147 29.12 -54.27 -11.11
C LEU A 147 29.80 -52.95 -11.50
N GLN A 148 30.98 -53.00 -12.15
CA GLN A 148 31.64 -51.82 -12.70
C GLN A 148 30.85 -51.19 -13.86
N GLN A 149 30.25 -52.00 -14.74
CA GLN A 149 29.38 -51.51 -15.81
C GLN A 149 28.09 -50.87 -15.26
N GLU A 150 27.46 -51.46 -14.24
CA GLU A 150 26.31 -50.87 -13.54
C GLU A 150 26.71 -49.56 -12.85
N LEU A 151 27.81 -49.54 -12.10
CA LEU A 151 28.33 -48.34 -11.45
C LEU A 151 28.62 -47.21 -12.45
N ASN A 152 29.18 -47.54 -13.62
CA ASN A 152 29.46 -46.56 -14.67
C ASN A 152 28.17 -46.05 -15.33
N GLN A 153 27.12 -46.87 -15.46
CA GLN A 153 25.80 -46.42 -15.89
C GLN A 153 25.16 -45.46 -14.88
N PHE A 154 25.15 -45.79 -13.59
CA PHE A 154 24.64 -44.90 -12.53
C PHE A 154 25.44 -43.59 -12.42
N LYS A 155 26.77 -43.64 -12.55
CA LYS A 155 27.63 -42.44 -12.60
C LYS A 155 27.37 -41.62 -13.87
N GLY A 156 27.19 -42.26 -15.02
CA GLY A 156 26.84 -41.61 -16.27
C GLY A 156 25.51 -40.85 -16.17
N GLN A 157 24.49 -41.47 -15.57
CA GLN A 157 23.17 -40.85 -15.32
C GLN A 157 23.25 -39.67 -14.34
N GLN A 158 24.11 -39.74 -13.31
CA GLN A 158 24.31 -38.60 -12.39
C GLN A 158 25.20 -37.48 -12.96
N GLN A 159 26.19 -37.80 -13.81
CA GLN A 159 27.01 -36.79 -14.50
C GLN A 159 26.27 -36.11 -15.65
N HIS A 160 25.44 -36.83 -16.40
CA HIS A 160 24.43 -36.27 -17.30
C HIS A 160 23.20 -35.81 -16.52
N GLY A 161 23.42 -35.28 -15.32
CA GLY A 161 22.38 -34.96 -14.35
C GLY A 161 21.34 -34.07 -15.00
N GLN A 162 20.22 -34.68 -15.37
CA GLN A 162 19.03 -33.94 -15.76
C GLN A 162 18.74 -33.03 -14.57
N PRO A 163 18.74 -31.69 -14.76
CA PRO A 163 18.45 -30.79 -13.66
C PRO A 163 17.13 -31.26 -13.07
N ASN A 164 17.14 -31.58 -11.77
CA ASN A 164 16.08 -32.33 -11.12
C ASN A 164 14.74 -31.72 -11.54
N ARG A 165 13.86 -32.42 -12.27
CA ARG A 165 12.78 -31.78 -13.09
C ARG A 165 11.91 -30.80 -12.30
N ALA A 166 11.75 -31.03 -10.99
CA ALA A 166 11.12 -30.09 -10.06
C ALA A 166 11.84 -28.73 -9.96
N SER A 167 13.17 -28.72 -9.92
CA SER A 167 14.05 -27.53 -9.94
C SER A 167 13.91 -26.70 -11.22
N GLU A 168 13.74 -27.34 -12.40
CA GLU A 168 13.49 -26.60 -13.65
C GLU A 168 12.12 -25.91 -13.60
N LEU A 169 11.08 -26.65 -13.22
CA LEU A 169 9.72 -26.12 -13.04
C LEU A 169 9.70 -24.98 -12.00
N PHE A 170 10.34 -25.15 -10.84
CA PHE A 170 10.43 -24.08 -9.84
C PHE A 170 11.22 -22.86 -10.33
N GLN A 171 12.25 -23.03 -11.19
CA GLN A 171 12.95 -21.91 -11.81
C GLN A 171 12.11 -21.21 -12.89
N GLU A 172 11.24 -21.93 -13.59
CA GLU A 172 10.29 -21.37 -14.55
C GLU A 172 9.21 -20.55 -13.84
N GLU A 173 8.57 -21.11 -12.82
CA GLU A 173 7.62 -20.39 -11.95
C GLU A 173 8.27 -19.15 -11.31
N LEU A 174 9.50 -19.25 -10.80
CA LEU A 174 10.20 -18.10 -10.22
C LEU A 174 10.54 -17.02 -11.26
N ARG A 175 10.80 -17.41 -12.53
CA ARG A 175 11.01 -16.46 -13.63
C ARG A 175 9.71 -15.78 -14.05
N GLU A 176 8.61 -16.51 -14.11
CA GLU A 176 7.30 -15.97 -14.49
C GLU A 176 6.74 -15.05 -13.38
N LEU A 177 6.86 -15.42 -12.10
CA LEU A 177 6.49 -14.56 -10.97
C LEU A 177 7.28 -13.25 -10.95
N ARG A 178 8.59 -13.29 -11.28
CA ARG A 178 9.39 -12.07 -11.46
C ARG A 178 8.89 -11.22 -12.62
N ARG A 179 8.60 -11.83 -13.77
CA ARG A 179 8.07 -11.14 -14.95
C ARG A 179 6.70 -10.48 -14.66
N GLN A 180 5.85 -11.13 -13.87
CA GLN A 180 4.57 -10.57 -13.41
C GLN A 180 4.76 -9.41 -12.43
N MET A 181 5.68 -9.54 -11.47
CA MET A 181 6.05 -8.45 -10.56
C MET A 181 6.59 -7.23 -11.32
N ASP A 182 7.45 -7.43 -12.32
CA ASP A 182 8.00 -6.35 -13.15
C ASP A 182 6.93 -5.69 -14.04
N ALA A 183 5.94 -6.48 -14.52
CA ALA A 183 4.80 -5.95 -15.27
C ALA A 183 3.87 -5.10 -14.40
N ILE A 184 3.48 -5.61 -13.22
CA ILE A 184 2.66 -4.88 -12.24
C ILE A 184 3.40 -3.64 -11.74
N GLY A 185 4.73 -3.70 -11.56
CA GLY A 185 5.56 -2.54 -11.22
C GLY A 185 5.45 -1.43 -12.27
N LYS A 186 5.57 -1.78 -13.57
CA LYS A 186 5.42 -0.82 -14.67
C LYS A 186 4.01 -0.24 -14.76
N GLU A 187 2.97 -1.05 -14.59
CA GLU A 187 1.58 -0.56 -14.57
C GLU A 187 1.35 0.39 -13.39
N ARG A 188 1.82 0.04 -12.18
CA ARG A 188 1.79 0.93 -11.01
C ARG A 188 2.48 2.27 -11.30
N ASP A 189 3.67 2.24 -11.89
CA ASP A 189 4.45 3.46 -12.16
C ASP A 189 3.79 4.33 -13.25
N GLN A 190 3.10 3.71 -14.21
CA GLN A 190 2.24 4.41 -15.18
C GLN A 190 1.05 5.09 -14.50
N TYR A 191 0.26 4.35 -13.69
CA TYR A 191 -0.88 4.92 -12.96
C TYR A 191 -0.45 6.00 -11.95
N GLN A 192 0.74 5.87 -11.36
CA GLN A 192 1.32 6.87 -10.47
C GLN A 192 1.61 8.17 -11.23
N LEU A 193 2.20 8.09 -12.43
CA LEU A 193 2.46 9.26 -13.28
C LEU A 193 1.15 9.88 -13.83
N GLU A 194 0.16 9.07 -14.22
CA GLU A 194 -1.17 9.56 -14.61
C GLU A 194 -1.87 10.29 -13.45
N ARG A 195 -1.80 9.74 -12.23
CA ARG A 195 -2.35 10.35 -11.02
C ARG A 195 -1.69 11.70 -10.73
N ASP A 196 -0.38 11.79 -10.86
CA ASP A 196 0.37 13.02 -10.57
C ASP A 196 0.10 14.10 -11.63
N ASN A 197 0.05 13.74 -12.92
CA ASN A 197 -0.40 14.64 -13.99
C ASN A 197 -1.84 15.15 -13.75
N LEU A 198 -2.77 14.27 -13.38
CA LEU A 198 -4.15 14.66 -13.07
C LEU A 198 -4.25 15.55 -11.82
N ALA A 199 -3.35 15.38 -10.84
CA ALA A 199 -3.27 16.26 -9.69
C ALA A 199 -2.77 17.65 -10.08
N GLU A 200 -1.76 17.76 -10.95
CA GLU A 200 -1.28 19.03 -11.51
C GLU A 200 -2.41 19.73 -12.30
N ASP A 201 -3.08 19.04 -13.23
CA ASP A 201 -4.23 19.56 -13.98
C ASP A 201 -5.35 20.07 -13.04
N LEU A 202 -5.66 19.33 -11.97
CA LEU A 202 -6.64 19.76 -10.97
C LEU A 202 -6.20 21.01 -10.20
N THR A 203 -4.91 21.20 -9.93
CA THR A 203 -4.42 22.45 -9.31
C THR A 203 -4.50 23.64 -10.27
N LEU A 204 -4.13 23.45 -11.54
CA LEU A 204 -4.23 24.48 -12.58
C LEU A 204 -5.67 24.89 -12.86
N LEU A 205 -6.60 23.92 -12.91
CA LEU A 205 -8.03 24.18 -13.08
C LEU A 205 -8.65 24.92 -11.88
N LYS A 206 -8.22 24.62 -10.65
CA LYS A 206 -8.62 25.37 -9.45
C LYS A 206 -8.13 26.82 -9.50
N GLN A 207 -6.83 27.03 -9.77
CA GLN A 207 -6.28 28.38 -9.92
C GLN A 207 -7.06 29.18 -10.98
N ARG A 208 -7.32 28.59 -12.15
CA ARG A 208 -8.08 29.25 -13.22
C ARG A 208 -9.53 29.54 -12.83
N LEU A 209 -10.17 28.69 -12.03
CA LEU A 209 -11.50 28.93 -11.49
C LEU A 209 -11.51 30.11 -10.52
N ASP A 210 -10.52 30.18 -9.62
CA ASP A 210 -10.37 31.27 -8.65
C ASP A 210 -10.09 32.61 -9.37
N GLU A 211 -9.25 32.60 -10.41
CA GLU A 211 -8.99 33.77 -11.26
C GLU A 211 -10.25 34.27 -11.99
N GLU A 212 -11.09 33.38 -12.54
CA GLU A 212 -12.35 33.79 -13.18
C GLU A 212 -13.42 34.19 -12.15
N ALA A 213 -13.44 33.60 -10.95
CA ALA A 213 -14.30 34.04 -9.86
C ALA A 213 -13.95 35.46 -9.41
N GLN A 214 -12.65 35.79 -9.32
CA GLN A 214 -12.19 37.15 -9.01
C GLN A 214 -12.57 38.14 -10.12
N LYS A 215 -12.29 37.82 -11.41
CA LYS A 215 -12.69 38.67 -12.54
C LYS A 215 -14.21 38.90 -12.59
N ARG A 216 -15.00 37.87 -12.26
CA ARG A 216 -16.46 38.00 -12.16
C ARG A 216 -16.85 38.97 -11.03
N ALA A 217 -16.28 38.82 -9.83
CA ALA A 217 -16.57 39.70 -8.71
C ALA A 217 -16.19 41.16 -9.03
N ASP A 218 -15.04 41.39 -9.67
CA ASP A 218 -14.62 42.72 -10.12
C ASP A 218 -15.58 43.30 -11.18
N ALA A 219 -16.07 42.48 -12.13
CA ALA A 219 -17.06 42.90 -13.10
C ALA A 219 -18.43 43.21 -12.47
N GLU A 220 -18.88 42.43 -11.48
CA GLU A 220 -20.10 42.67 -10.72
C GLU A 220 -20.02 43.96 -9.88
N ASN A 221 -18.87 44.21 -9.23
CA ASN A 221 -18.59 45.44 -8.49
C ASN A 221 -18.61 46.67 -9.42
N ASN A 222 -17.95 46.60 -10.57
CA ASN A 222 -17.97 47.67 -11.57
C ASN A 222 -19.38 47.93 -12.12
N LEU A 223 -20.17 46.88 -12.36
CA LEU A 223 -21.57 47.00 -12.79
C LEU A 223 -22.44 47.64 -11.71
N ALA A 224 -22.23 47.32 -10.44
CA ALA A 224 -22.91 47.96 -9.31
C ALA A 224 -22.54 49.45 -9.19
N ALA A 225 -21.27 49.82 -9.40
CA ALA A 225 -20.82 51.20 -9.47
C ALA A 225 -21.50 51.97 -10.62
N PHE A 226 -21.48 51.43 -11.85
CA PHE A 226 -22.14 52.06 -12.99
C PHE A 226 -23.66 52.21 -12.82
N ARG A 227 -24.34 51.28 -12.13
CA ARG A 227 -25.75 51.45 -11.77
C ARG A 227 -25.95 52.67 -10.86
N LYS A 228 -25.14 52.80 -9.82
CA LYS A 228 -25.17 53.96 -8.92
C LYS A 228 -24.89 55.26 -9.68
N ASP A 229 -23.90 55.28 -10.57
CA ASP A 229 -23.57 56.46 -11.38
C ASP A 229 -24.73 56.86 -12.30
N VAL A 230 -25.46 55.89 -12.87
CA VAL A 230 -26.68 56.13 -13.64
C VAL A 230 -27.79 56.68 -12.74
N ASP A 231 -28.03 56.10 -11.57
CA ASP A 231 -29.03 56.57 -10.61
C ASP A 231 -28.74 58.02 -10.18
N ASP A 232 -27.50 58.31 -9.75
CA ASP A 232 -27.02 59.65 -9.36
C ASP A 232 -27.15 60.67 -10.52
N ALA A 233 -26.85 60.26 -11.76
CA ALA A 233 -27.06 61.07 -12.96
C ALA A 233 -28.55 61.31 -13.27
N THR A 234 -29.43 60.32 -13.05
CA THR A 234 -30.87 60.50 -13.23
C THR A 234 -31.48 61.44 -12.19
N LEU A 235 -31.03 61.37 -10.94
CA LEU A 235 -31.42 62.33 -9.88
C LEU A 235 -30.98 63.74 -10.26
N SER A 236 -29.71 63.90 -10.65
CA SER A 236 -29.18 65.19 -11.13
C SER A 236 -29.97 65.76 -12.32
N ARG A 237 -30.40 64.90 -13.25
CA ARG A 237 -31.26 65.28 -14.38
C ARG A 237 -32.63 65.77 -13.91
N LEU A 238 -33.28 65.03 -13.00
CA LEU A 238 -34.60 65.37 -12.45
C LEU A 238 -34.57 66.67 -11.63
N GLU A 239 -33.48 66.94 -10.92
CA GLU A 239 -33.27 68.21 -10.20
C GLU A 239 -33.14 69.40 -11.16
N LEU A 240 -32.40 69.22 -12.26
CA LEU A 240 -32.30 70.23 -13.32
C LEU A 240 -33.62 70.43 -14.08
N GLU A 241 -34.38 69.36 -14.36
CA GLU A 241 -35.71 69.42 -14.96
C GLU A 241 -36.68 70.24 -14.09
N ARG A 242 -36.75 69.96 -12.78
CA ARG A 242 -37.54 70.77 -11.82
C ARG A 242 -37.06 72.22 -11.74
N LYS A 243 -35.76 72.45 -11.86
CA LYS A 243 -35.20 73.82 -11.87
C LYS A 243 -35.61 74.59 -13.12
N ILE A 244 -35.69 73.92 -14.27
CA ILE A 244 -36.19 74.49 -15.53
C ILE A 244 -37.70 74.79 -15.39
N GLU A 245 -38.49 73.85 -14.91
CA GLU A 245 -39.94 74.05 -14.65
C GLU A 245 -40.19 75.26 -13.75
N SER A 246 -39.51 75.32 -12.59
CA SER A 246 -39.63 76.44 -11.65
C SER A 246 -39.18 77.80 -12.25
N LEU A 247 -38.22 77.81 -13.17
CA LEU A 247 -37.81 79.05 -13.87
C LEU A 247 -38.79 79.42 -15.00
N MET A 248 -39.45 78.44 -15.62
CA MET A 248 -40.52 78.69 -16.60
C MET A 248 -41.76 79.27 -15.92
N ASP A 249 -42.17 78.72 -14.78
CA ASP A 249 -43.27 79.23 -13.95
C ASP A 249 -43.01 80.70 -13.53
N GLU A 250 -41.78 81.01 -13.08
CA GLU A 250 -41.37 82.37 -12.73
C GLU A 250 -41.41 83.32 -13.94
N ILE A 251 -40.96 82.88 -15.12
CA ILE A 251 -41.04 83.67 -16.36
C ILE A 251 -42.50 83.92 -16.77
N GLU A 252 -43.39 82.93 -16.63
CA GLU A 252 -44.82 83.09 -16.94
C GLU A 252 -45.52 84.02 -15.94
N PHE A 253 -45.20 83.91 -14.65
CA PHE A 253 -45.65 84.82 -13.61
C PHE A 253 -45.23 86.27 -13.87
N LEU A 254 -43.94 86.51 -14.17
CA LEU A 254 -43.41 87.84 -14.49
C LEU A 254 -44.03 88.43 -15.76
N LYS A 255 -44.26 87.61 -16.79
CA LYS A 255 -44.99 88.05 -18.01
C LYS A 255 -46.42 88.45 -17.67
N LYS A 256 -47.14 87.65 -16.90
CA LYS A 256 -48.53 87.94 -16.52
C LYS A 256 -48.63 89.25 -15.72
N ILE A 257 -47.72 89.48 -14.78
CA ILE A 257 -47.63 90.78 -14.07
C ILE A 257 -47.38 91.92 -15.05
N HIS A 258 -46.45 91.75 -16.00
CA HIS A 258 -46.14 92.80 -16.97
C HIS A 258 -47.33 93.11 -17.91
N ASP A 259 -48.07 92.09 -18.34
CA ASP A 259 -49.28 92.26 -19.16
C ASP A 259 -50.40 92.95 -18.35
N GLU A 260 -50.57 92.60 -17.07
CA GLU A 260 -51.50 93.28 -16.14
C GLU A 260 -51.09 94.75 -15.90
N GLU A 261 -49.81 95.05 -15.67
CA GLU A 261 -49.28 96.42 -15.55
C GLU A 261 -49.48 97.26 -16.82
N ILE A 262 -49.24 96.67 -18.01
CA ILE A 262 -49.51 97.33 -19.29
C ILE A 262 -51.01 97.61 -19.43
N GLN A 263 -51.86 96.65 -19.08
CA GLN A 263 -53.31 96.82 -19.14
C GLN A 263 -53.80 97.93 -18.20
N ASP A 264 -53.29 97.98 -16.96
CA ASP A 264 -53.61 99.04 -15.99
C ASP A 264 -53.14 100.42 -16.47
N VAL A 265 -51.95 100.52 -17.07
CA VAL A 265 -51.47 101.78 -17.69
C VAL A 265 -52.36 102.17 -18.87
N GLN A 266 -52.75 101.22 -19.72
CA GLN A 266 -53.60 101.47 -20.89
C GLN A 266 -55.02 101.89 -20.49
N VAL A 267 -55.59 101.26 -19.45
CA VAL A 267 -56.86 101.65 -18.82
C VAL A 267 -56.74 103.00 -18.13
N SER A 268 -55.62 103.30 -17.46
CA SER A 268 -55.38 104.62 -16.86
C SER A 268 -55.35 105.73 -17.93
N VAL A 269 -54.66 105.50 -19.05
CA VAL A 269 -54.62 106.43 -20.19
C VAL A 269 -55.99 106.57 -20.85
N GLN A 270 -56.70 105.47 -21.12
CA GLN A 270 -58.07 105.54 -21.67
C GLN A 270 -59.04 106.18 -20.68
N THR A 271 -58.91 105.96 -19.39
CA THR A 271 -59.77 106.59 -18.36
C THR A 271 -59.45 108.07 -18.21
N GLN A 272 -58.20 108.51 -18.41
CA GLN A 272 -57.87 109.93 -18.52
C GLN A 272 -58.43 110.57 -19.80
N GLN A 273 -58.49 109.83 -20.92
CA GLN A 273 -59.11 110.29 -22.17
C GLN A 273 -60.65 110.29 -22.11
N LEU A 274 -61.25 109.31 -21.42
CA LEU A 274 -62.71 109.15 -21.31
C LEU A 274 -63.31 109.92 -20.12
N LYS A 275 -62.56 110.28 -19.06
CA LYS A 275 -63.06 111.23 -18.05
C LYS A 275 -63.32 112.64 -18.60
N MET A 276 -62.93 112.92 -19.84
CA MET A 276 -63.32 114.15 -20.55
C MET A 276 -64.70 114.08 -21.22
N GLU A 277 -65.30 112.89 -21.41
CA GLU A 277 -66.61 112.75 -22.08
C GLU A 277 -67.52 111.72 -21.37
N VAL A 278 -68.82 112.05 -21.29
CA VAL A 278 -69.89 111.23 -20.68
C VAL A 278 -69.91 111.25 -19.15
N ASP A 279 -70.46 112.35 -18.60
CA ASP A 279 -71.13 112.33 -17.31
C ASP A 279 -72.58 111.83 -17.45
N SER A 280 -73.05 111.13 -16.43
CA SER A 280 -74.45 110.82 -16.09
C SER A 280 -75.29 109.89 -17.00
N SER A 281 -75.89 108.90 -16.33
CA SER A 281 -77.36 108.69 -16.23
C SER A 281 -77.92 107.28 -16.54
N SER A 282 -77.83 106.39 -15.56
CA SER A 282 -79.05 105.73 -15.06
C SER A 282 -78.90 105.45 -13.56
N ARG A 283 -80.00 105.49 -12.80
CA ARG A 283 -80.02 105.08 -11.39
C ARG A 283 -80.51 103.63 -11.33
N PRO A 284 -79.65 102.62 -11.09
CA PRO A 284 -80.13 101.31 -10.68
C PRO A 284 -80.81 101.45 -9.31
N ASP A 285 -81.66 100.49 -8.93
CA ASP A 285 -82.10 100.40 -7.52
C ASP A 285 -80.92 99.98 -6.65
N LEU A 286 -80.19 100.99 -6.19
CA LEU A 286 -79.02 100.87 -5.33
C LEU A 286 -79.35 100.12 -4.03
N THR A 287 -80.59 100.16 -3.56
CA THR A 287 -81.00 99.52 -2.30
C THR A 287 -81.19 98.02 -2.48
N GLY A 288 -81.81 97.60 -3.59
CA GLY A 288 -81.90 96.19 -3.99
C GLY A 288 -80.51 95.60 -4.26
N ALA A 289 -79.73 96.27 -5.12
CA ALA A 289 -78.39 95.82 -5.50
C ALA A 289 -77.43 95.73 -4.31
N LEU A 290 -77.39 96.72 -3.41
CA LEU A 290 -76.55 96.65 -2.20
C LEU A 290 -76.99 95.53 -1.24
N ARG A 291 -78.28 95.20 -1.17
CA ARG A 291 -78.78 94.09 -0.34
C ARG A 291 -78.37 92.74 -0.94
N GLU A 292 -78.48 92.59 -2.25
CA GLU A 292 -78.09 91.38 -2.97
C GLU A 292 -76.57 91.16 -2.94
N ILE A 293 -75.77 92.21 -3.21
CA ILE A 293 -74.31 92.18 -3.07
C ILE A 293 -73.92 91.77 -1.63
N ARG A 294 -74.58 92.33 -0.61
CA ARG A 294 -74.32 91.94 0.80
C ARG A 294 -74.65 90.48 1.07
N ALA A 295 -75.78 89.98 0.58
CA ALA A 295 -76.16 88.57 0.72
C ALA A 295 -75.21 87.62 -0.03
N GLN A 296 -74.70 88.03 -1.20
CA GLN A 296 -73.67 87.27 -1.91
C GLN A 296 -72.34 87.28 -1.15
N TYR A 297 -71.88 88.42 -0.61
CA TYR A 297 -70.68 88.45 0.24
C TYR A 297 -70.82 87.58 1.50
N GLU A 298 -71.98 87.59 2.15
CA GLU A 298 -72.27 86.74 3.30
C GLU A 298 -72.27 85.24 2.94
N THR A 299 -72.85 84.89 1.79
CA THR A 299 -72.83 83.52 1.25
C THR A 299 -71.41 83.07 0.87
N ILE A 300 -70.63 83.93 0.22
CA ILE A 300 -69.23 83.66 -0.17
C ILE A 300 -68.35 83.52 1.07
N ALA A 301 -68.53 84.38 2.09
CA ALA A 301 -67.78 84.29 3.34
C ALA A 301 -68.09 83.01 4.11
N LEU A 302 -69.37 82.63 4.24
CA LEU A 302 -69.79 81.37 4.86
C LEU A 302 -69.23 80.16 4.10
N LYS A 303 -69.33 80.18 2.76
CA LYS A 303 -68.78 79.12 1.91
C LYS A 303 -67.26 79.00 2.04
N ASN A 304 -66.54 80.11 1.98
CA ASN A 304 -65.07 80.15 2.12
C ASN A 304 -64.62 79.66 3.51
N MET A 305 -65.36 80.01 4.57
CA MET A 305 -65.12 79.51 5.93
C MET A 305 -65.33 77.99 6.01
N GLN A 306 -66.44 77.47 5.46
CA GLN A 306 -66.72 76.04 5.44
C GLN A 306 -65.70 75.26 4.60
N GLU A 307 -65.38 75.73 3.38
CA GLU A 307 -64.36 75.12 2.51
C GLU A 307 -62.98 75.12 3.20
N SER A 308 -62.63 76.19 3.91
CA SER A 308 -61.40 76.24 4.71
C SER A 308 -61.41 75.22 5.85
N GLU A 309 -62.51 75.14 6.61
CA GLU A 309 -62.66 74.14 7.68
C GLU A 309 -62.58 72.70 7.16
N GLU A 310 -63.25 72.39 6.06
CA GLU A 310 -63.24 71.06 5.42
C GLU A 310 -61.84 70.74 4.88
N TRP A 311 -61.16 71.71 4.25
CA TRP A 311 -59.78 71.56 3.81
C TRP A 311 -58.82 71.30 4.97
N TYR A 312 -58.91 72.06 6.08
CA TYR A 312 -58.11 71.80 7.28
C TYR A 312 -58.42 70.42 7.87
N LYS A 313 -59.70 70.05 8.02
CA LYS A 313 -60.11 68.72 8.54
C LYS A 313 -59.56 67.58 7.68
N SER A 314 -59.64 67.69 6.36
CA SER A 314 -59.03 66.72 5.43
C SER A 314 -57.51 66.67 5.58
N LYS A 315 -56.84 67.83 5.64
CA LYS A 315 -55.37 67.88 5.77
C LYS A 315 -54.88 67.29 7.09
N PHE A 316 -55.60 67.52 8.20
CA PHE A 316 -55.33 66.88 9.48
C PHE A 316 -55.58 65.37 9.44
N ALA A 317 -56.63 64.91 8.75
CA ALA A 317 -56.89 63.48 8.55
C ALA A 317 -55.76 62.81 7.75
N ASP A 318 -55.35 63.38 6.61
CA ASP A 318 -54.26 62.89 5.77
C ASP A 318 -52.93 62.80 6.54
N LEU A 319 -52.58 63.85 7.30
CA LEU A 319 -51.38 63.87 8.13
C LEU A 319 -51.44 62.81 9.25
N THR A 320 -52.59 62.65 9.89
CA THR A 320 -52.81 61.64 10.94
C THR A 320 -52.72 60.22 10.36
N GLU A 321 -53.28 59.98 9.19
CA GLU A 321 -53.25 58.67 8.53
C GLU A 321 -51.84 58.34 8.01
N SER A 322 -51.14 59.31 7.43
CA SER A 322 -49.73 59.18 7.03
C SER A 322 -48.84 58.88 8.24
N ALA A 323 -49.03 59.58 9.36
CA ALA A 323 -48.32 59.31 10.61
C ALA A 323 -48.60 57.90 11.15
N LYS A 324 -49.83 57.39 11.05
CA LYS A 324 -50.18 56.00 11.40
C LYS A 324 -49.45 54.99 10.50
N ARG A 325 -49.56 55.14 9.17
CA ARG A 325 -48.85 54.27 8.20
C ARG A 325 -47.34 54.22 8.46
N ASN A 326 -46.72 55.36 8.77
CA ASN A 326 -45.29 55.41 9.10
C ASN A 326 -44.97 54.68 10.42
N ASN A 327 -45.80 54.84 11.46
CA ASN A 327 -45.65 54.09 12.71
C ASN A 327 -45.81 52.57 12.52
N ASP A 328 -46.79 52.15 11.71
CA ASP A 328 -47.01 50.74 11.40
C ASP A 328 -45.86 50.14 10.57
N ALA A 329 -45.37 50.86 9.56
CA ALA A 329 -44.19 50.48 8.79
C ALA A 329 -42.92 50.38 9.68
N LEU A 330 -42.71 51.34 10.57
CA LEU A 330 -41.61 51.31 11.55
C LEU A 330 -41.74 50.12 12.53
N ARG A 331 -42.97 49.78 12.93
CA ARG A 331 -43.24 48.61 13.78
C ARG A 331 -42.96 47.30 13.04
N GLN A 332 -43.38 47.19 11.78
CA GLN A 332 -43.10 46.03 10.94
C GLN A 332 -41.60 45.86 10.70
N ALA A 333 -40.88 46.91 10.30
CA ALA A 333 -39.43 46.87 10.10
C ALA A 333 -38.68 46.47 11.39
N LYS A 334 -39.14 46.93 12.56
CA LYS A 334 -38.60 46.48 13.87
C LYS A 334 -38.91 45.01 14.15
N GLN A 335 -40.06 44.49 13.74
CA GLN A 335 -40.39 43.08 13.92
C GLN A 335 -39.53 42.19 12.99
N GLU A 336 -39.39 42.57 11.73
CA GLU A 336 -38.54 41.89 10.74
C GLU A 336 -37.07 41.87 11.18
N ALA A 337 -36.52 43.01 11.63
CA ALA A 337 -35.16 43.08 12.17
C ALA A 337 -34.94 42.17 13.41
N ASN A 338 -35.94 42.07 14.29
CA ASN A 338 -35.89 41.16 15.44
C ASN A 338 -35.96 39.69 15.03
N GLU A 339 -36.75 39.36 14.00
CA GLU A 339 -36.85 38.00 13.47
C GLU A 339 -35.57 37.59 12.75
N SER A 340 -34.98 38.45 11.90
CA SER A 340 -33.66 38.23 11.31
C SER A 340 -32.59 38.02 12.38
N ARG A 341 -32.62 38.79 13.47
CA ARG A 341 -31.69 38.61 14.62
C ARG A 341 -31.86 37.24 15.29
N ARG A 342 -33.10 36.73 15.42
CA ARG A 342 -33.37 35.39 15.96
C ARG A 342 -32.88 34.29 15.02
N GLN A 343 -33.09 34.44 13.71
CA GLN A 343 -32.59 33.50 12.70
C GLN A 343 -31.07 33.42 12.73
N ILE A 344 -30.37 34.56 12.80
CA ILE A 344 -28.90 34.60 12.96
C ILE A 344 -28.47 33.88 14.24
N GLN A 345 -29.16 34.09 15.37
CA GLN A 345 -28.86 33.38 16.62
C GLN A 345 -29.08 31.86 16.50
N SER A 346 -30.18 31.43 15.87
CA SER A 346 -30.48 30.01 15.64
C SER A 346 -29.41 29.34 14.75
N LEU A 347 -29.03 29.98 13.65
CA LEU A 347 -28.00 29.48 12.73
C LEU A 347 -26.62 29.43 13.39
N ASN A 348 -26.26 30.42 14.22
CA ASN A 348 -25.02 30.36 14.99
C ASN A 348 -25.00 29.18 15.98
N CYS A 349 -26.10 28.93 16.69
CA CYS A 349 -26.22 27.77 17.57
C CYS A 349 -26.11 26.44 16.81
N GLU A 350 -26.67 26.35 15.59
CA GLU A 350 -26.55 25.18 14.72
C GLU A 350 -25.12 24.99 14.21
N ILE A 351 -24.46 26.07 13.77
CA ILE A 351 -23.04 26.07 13.37
C ILE A 351 -22.15 25.58 14.53
N ASP A 352 -22.36 26.08 15.74
CA ASP A 352 -21.54 25.68 16.89
C ASP A 352 -21.85 24.24 17.35
N ALA A 353 -23.11 23.78 17.23
CA ALA A 353 -23.45 22.37 17.44
C ALA A 353 -22.75 21.46 16.41
N LEU A 354 -22.72 21.85 15.12
CA LEU A 354 -22.05 21.10 14.05
C LEU A 354 -20.52 21.12 14.19
N LYS A 355 -19.91 22.21 14.69
CA LYS A 355 -18.49 22.22 15.06
C LYS A 355 -18.21 21.22 16.19
N ASN A 356 -19.00 21.26 17.25
CA ASN A 356 -18.83 20.36 18.40
C ASN A 356 -18.96 18.87 18.00
N THR A 357 -19.91 18.52 17.11
CA THR A 357 -20.02 17.14 16.61
C THR A 357 -18.87 16.76 15.69
N ASN A 358 -18.38 17.68 14.86
CA ASN A 358 -17.20 17.45 14.02
C ASN A 358 -15.94 17.22 14.87
N GLU A 359 -15.69 18.06 15.87
CA GLU A 359 -14.58 17.90 16.83
C GLU A 359 -14.66 16.58 17.60
N ALA A 360 -15.87 16.16 18.00
CA ALA A 360 -16.08 14.86 18.65
C ALA A 360 -15.76 13.68 17.71
N LEU A 361 -16.20 13.73 16.45
CA LEU A 361 -15.89 12.70 15.44
C LEU A 361 -14.40 12.66 15.11
N LEU A 362 -13.73 13.80 14.97
CA LEU A 362 -12.27 13.88 14.79
C LEU A 362 -11.49 13.40 16.02
N ARG A 363 -12.06 13.50 17.22
CA ARG A 363 -11.48 12.92 18.43
C ARG A 363 -11.62 11.39 18.42
N GLN A 364 -12.82 10.89 18.16
CA GLN A 364 -13.10 9.46 18.05
C GLN A 364 -12.27 8.78 16.96
N MET A 365 -12.05 9.44 15.82
CA MET A 365 -11.20 8.94 14.74
C MET A 365 -9.76 8.73 15.23
N ARG A 366 -9.16 9.74 15.86
CA ARG A 366 -7.81 9.64 16.45
C ARG A 366 -7.72 8.59 17.56
N GLU A 367 -8.73 8.50 18.43
CA GLU A 367 -8.79 7.47 19.47
C GLU A 367 -8.81 6.05 18.87
N ILE A 368 -9.45 5.85 17.71
CA ILE A 368 -9.48 4.59 16.97
C ILE A 368 -8.14 4.33 16.24
N GLU A 369 -7.55 5.35 15.63
CA GLU A 369 -6.21 5.28 15.00
C GLU A 369 -5.13 4.91 16.02
N ASP A 370 -5.15 5.55 17.20
CA ASP A 370 -4.27 5.22 18.33
C ASP A 370 -4.52 3.80 18.85
N GLN A 371 -5.77 3.35 18.95
CA GLN A 371 -6.10 1.96 19.34
C GLN A 371 -5.51 0.96 18.34
N PHE A 372 -5.72 1.15 17.04
CA PHE A 372 -5.14 0.28 16.01
C PHE A 372 -3.61 0.34 15.97
N GLY A 373 -3.01 1.51 16.19
CA GLY A 373 -1.55 1.66 16.32
C GLY A 373 -0.99 0.85 17.49
N ASN A 374 -1.66 0.91 18.64
CA ASN A 374 -1.31 0.11 19.83
C ASN A 374 -1.51 -1.40 19.60
N GLU A 375 -2.60 -1.82 18.96
CA GLU A 375 -2.82 -3.22 18.59
C GLU A 375 -1.74 -3.74 17.62
N ALA A 376 -1.40 -2.98 16.59
CA ALA A 376 -0.33 -3.31 15.66
C ALA A 376 1.04 -3.43 16.36
N ALA A 377 1.36 -2.51 17.28
CA ALA A 377 2.57 -2.59 18.10
C ALA A 377 2.58 -3.84 18.98
N ASN A 378 1.46 -4.17 19.65
CA ASN A 378 1.33 -5.39 20.46
C ASN A 378 1.54 -6.66 19.63
N TYR A 379 1.02 -6.72 18.39
CA TYR A 379 1.27 -7.84 17.49
C TYR A 379 2.74 -7.92 17.05
N GLN A 380 3.37 -6.78 16.76
CA GLN A 380 4.80 -6.72 16.40
C GLN A 380 5.70 -7.17 17.55
N ASP A 381 5.41 -6.75 18.79
CA ASP A 381 6.11 -7.19 20.01
C ASP A 381 5.95 -8.70 20.25
N ASN A 382 4.76 -9.24 19.98
CA ASN A 382 4.50 -10.67 20.09
C ASN A 382 5.25 -11.49 19.00
N ILE A 383 5.33 -10.97 17.77
CA ILE A 383 6.16 -11.56 16.70
C ILE A 383 7.63 -11.55 17.13
N GLY A 384 8.15 -10.42 17.61
CA GLY A 384 9.53 -10.30 18.09
C GLY A 384 9.85 -11.29 19.21
N ARG A 385 8.96 -11.46 20.19
CA ARG A 385 9.09 -12.48 21.25
C ARG A 385 9.17 -13.90 20.72
N LEU A 386 8.32 -14.26 19.75
CA LEU A 386 8.34 -15.59 19.14
C LEU A 386 9.60 -15.80 18.28
N GLU A 387 10.11 -14.77 17.62
CA GLU A 387 11.38 -14.81 16.89
C GLU A 387 12.59 -14.96 17.83
N ASP A 388 12.58 -14.30 18.99
CA ASP A 388 13.57 -14.50 20.06
C ASP A 388 13.52 -15.93 20.61
N GLU A 389 12.33 -16.48 20.90
CA GLU A 389 12.17 -17.86 21.37
C GLU A 389 12.66 -18.89 20.33
N ILE A 390 12.33 -18.68 19.05
CA ILE A 390 12.84 -19.51 17.95
C ILE A 390 14.37 -19.42 17.82
N ARG A 391 14.97 -18.24 18.04
CA ARG A 391 16.44 -18.09 18.06
C ARG A 391 17.05 -18.85 19.25
N HIS A 392 16.49 -18.67 20.45
CA HIS A 392 16.94 -19.35 21.65
C HIS A 392 16.90 -20.87 21.52
N LEU A 393 15.79 -21.44 21.05
CA LEU A 393 15.64 -22.90 20.84
C LEU A 393 16.61 -23.44 19.76
N LYS A 394 16.94 -22.65 18.73
CA LYS A 394 17.97 -23.01 17.74
C LYS A 394 19.37 -23.04 18.37
N GLU A 395 19.69 -22.09 19.24
CA GLU A 395 20.96 -22.04 19.97
C GLU A 395 21.09 -23.20 20.96
N GLU A 396 20.02 -23.54 21.68
CA GLU A 396 19.93 -24.70 22.56
C GLU A 396 20.13 -26.02 21.79
N MET A 397 19.45 -26.19 20.65
CA MET A 397 19.63 -27.36 19.80
C MET A 397 21.07 -27.45 19.26
N ALA A 398 21.67 -26.33 18.86
CA ALA A 398 23.08 -26.29 18.43
C ALA A 398 24.07 -26.53 19.58
N ARG A 399 23.70 -26.24 20.83
CA ARG A 399 24.45 -26.58 22.04
C ARG A 399 24.39 -28.08 22.31
N HIS A 400 23.19 -28.67 22.32
CA HIS A 400 23.03 -30.11 22.51
C HIS A 400 23.73 -30.94 21.43
N LEU A 401 23.69 -30.52 20.15
CA LEU A 401 24.45 -31.20 19.09
C LEU A 401 25.96 -31.22 19.34
N ARG A 402 26.53 -30.17 19.94
CA ARG A 402 27.94 -30.14 20.37
C ARG A 402 28.18 -31.09 21.55
N GLU A 403 27.34 -31.02 22.58
CA GLU A 403 27.41 -31.91 23.75
C GLU A 403 27.34 -33.41 23.35
N TYR A 404 26.48 -33.76 22.39
CA TYR A 404 26.40 -35.12 21.83
C TYR A 404 27.65 -35.52 21.05
N GLN A 405 28.23 -34.62 20.25
CA GLN A 405 29.47 -34.88 19.53
C GLN A 405 30.65 -35.08 20.49
N ASP A 406 30.74 -34.28 21.55
CA ASP A 406 31.78 -34.41 22.57
C ASP A 406 31.64 -35.72 23.36
N LEU A 407 30.41 -36.12 23.71
CA LEU A 407 30.15 -37.42 24.34
C LEU A 407 30.50 -38.60 23.41
N LEU A 408 30.23 -38.47 22.11
CA LEU A 408 30.63 -39.45 21.11
C LEU A 408 32.16 -39.55 21.00
N ASN A 409 32.87 -38.42 21.02
CA ASN A 409 34.33 -38.37 21.02
C ASN A 409 34.92 -39.09 22.25
N VAL A 410 34.37 -38.86 23.44
CA VAL A 410 34.75 -39.57 24.68
C VAL A 410 34.47 -41.06 24.57
N LYS A 411 33.30 -41.46 24.03
CA LYS A 411 32.97 -42.88 23.81
C LYS A 411 33.97 -43.55 22.86
N MET A 412 34.38 -42.88 21.79
CA MET A 412 35.40 -43.40 20.86
C MET A 412 36.77 -43.54 21.52
N ALA A 413 37.17 -42.60 22.38
CA ALA A 413 38.41 -42.74 23.17
C ALA A 413 38.35 -43.97 24.09
N LEU A 414 37.23 -44.17 24.80
CA LEU A 414 37.02 -45.35 25.65
C LEU A 414 36.99 -46.68 24.87
N ASP A 415 36.43 -46.71 23.66
CA ASP A 415 36.50 -47.90 22.79
C ASP A 415 37.96 -48.24 22.44
N ILE A 416 38.79 -47.23 22.14
CA ILE A 416 40.22 -47.39 21.85
C ILE A 416 40.95 -47.90 23.10
N GLU A 417 40.70 -47.32 24.27
CA GLU A 417 41.26 -47.80 25.53
C GLU A 417 40.90 -49.27 25.78
N ILE A 418 39.62 -49.64 25.68
CA ILE A 418 39.15 -51.03 25.82
C ILE A 418 39.84 -51.96 24.82
N ALA A 419 40.03 -51.53 23.56
CA ALA A 419 40.75 -52.31 22.57
C ALA A 419 42.24 -52.49 22.94
N THR A 420 42.90 -51.46 23.49
CA THR A 420 44.28 -51.58 23.98
C THR A 420 44.39 -52.49 25.20
N TYR A 421 43.49 -52.37 26.19
CA TYR A 421 43.46 -53.26 27.36
C TYR A 421 43.25 -54.73 26.97
N ARG A 422 42.35 -55.02 26.03
CA ARG A 422 42.17 -56.38 25.47
C ARG A 422 43.46 -56.91 24.86
N LYS A 423 44.14 -56.11 24.04
CA LYS A 423 45.41 -56.50 23.42
C LYS A 423 46.52 -56.79 24.45
N LEU A 424 46.61 -56.01 25.53
CA LEU A 424 47.56 -56.28 26.61
C LEU A 424 47.23 -57.59 27.34
N LEU A 425 45.95 -57.87 27.62
CA LEU A 425 45.51 -59.10 28.28
C LEU A 425 45.80 -60.34 27.42
N GLU A 426 45.49 -60.30 26.11
CA GLU A 426 45.86 -61.35 25.15
C GLU A 426 47.39 -61.60 25.12
N GLY A 427 48.19 -60.54 25.32
CA GLY A 427 49.64 -60.61 25.45
C GLY A 427 50.15 -61.23 26.76
N GLU A 428 49.40 -61.12 27.87
CA GLU A 428 49.74 -61.75 29.15
C GLU A 428 49.25 -63.21 29.24
N GLU A 429 48.08 -63.54 28.69
CA GLU A 429 47.63 -64.93 28.52
C GLU A 429 48.66 -65.75 27.72
N SER A 430 49.28 -65.12 26.72
CA SER A 430 50.40 -65.69 25.93
C SER A 430 51.67 -65.96 26.74
N ARG A 431 51.86 -65.36 27.93
CA ARG A 431 53.01 -65.62 28.83
C ARG A 431 52.70 -66.63 29.93
N ILE A 432 51.44 -66.71 30.36
CA ILE A 432 51.00 -67.55 31.49
C ILE A 432 50.61 -68.97 31.02
N SER A 433 50.40 -69.18 29.72
CA SER A 433 50.06 -70.49 29.14
C SER A 433 51.25 -71.46 29.02
N VAL A 434 51.32 -72.42 29.96
CA VAL A 434 51.88 -73.77 29.71
C VAL A 434 50.75 -74.60 29.05
N PRO A 435 51.01 -75.38 27.99
CA PRO A 435 50.04 -75.53 26.91
C PRO A 435 48.86 -76.46 27.24
N ILE A 436 47.67 -75.87 27.35
CA ILE A 436 46.39 -76.55 27.07
C ILE A 436 45.56 -75.68 26.12
N LEU A 437 45.48 -76.14 24.86
CA LEU A 437 44.49 -75.81 23.82
C LEU A 437 44.09 -74.33 23.64
N ASN A 438 44.80 -73.68 22.73
CA ASN A 438 44.56 -72.31 22.28
C ASN A 438 43.28 -72.20 21.42
N ILE A 439 42.21 -71.59 21.94
CA ILE A 439 41.09 -71.05 21.15
C ILE A 439 41.29 -69.53 21.09
N GLY A 440 41.76 -69.05 19.94
CA GLY A 440 42.25 -67.68 19.78
C GLY A 440 41.18 -66.66 19.40
N MET A 441 41.27 -65.50 20.05
CA MET A 441 40.98 -64.18 19.48
C MET A 441 42.12 -63.79 18.49
N SER A 442 42.20 -62.61 17.85
CA SER A 442 41.47 -61.36 18.05
C SER A 442 41.41 -60.48 16.79
N ASN A 443 40.89 -59.27 16.98
CA ASN A 443 40.94 -58.15 16.06
C ASN A 443 42.36 -57.67 15.72
N HIS A 444 42.53 -57.04 14.54
CA HIS A 444 43.24 -55.75 14.31
C HIS A 444 43.06 -55.41 12.81
N LEU A 445 42.69 -54.22 12.33
CA LEU A 445 42.97 -52.81 12.64
C LEU A 445 44.44 -52.38 12.46
N GLY A 446 44.68 -51.67 11.34
CA GLY A 446 45.92 -51.02 10.88
C GLY A 446 46.11 -51.32 9.38
N ASP A 447 46.19 -50.36 8.46
CA ASP A 447 47.05 -49.17 8.49
C ASP A 447 46.50 -47.98 7.65
N TYR A 448 47.20 -46.85 7.74
CA TYR A 448 46.94 -45.57 7.06
C TYR A 448 47.18 -45.60 5.54
N GLU A 449 46.39 -44.83 4.80
CA GLU A 449 46.91 -44.13 3.62
C GLU A 449 46.58 -42.63 3.73
N LYS A 450 47.61 -41.79 3.69
CA LYS A 450 47.48 -40.33 3.74
C LYS A 450 47.01 -39.80 2.39
N ALA A 451 45.76 -39.36 2.30
CA ALA A 451 45.38 -38.35 1.32
C ALA A 451 46.07 -37.01 1.68
N PRO A 452 46.57 -36.23 0.70
CA PRO A 452 47.29 -35.00 0.98
C PRO A 452 46.36 -33.92 1.54
N ASP A 453 46.87 -33.19 2.54
CA ASP A 453 46.23 -32.01 3.13
C ASP A 453 46.22 -30.86 2.10
N SER A 454 45.19 -30.84 1.26
CA SER A 454 44.92 -29.72 0.38
C SER A 454 44.26 -28.61 1.20
N MET A 455 45.11 -27.84 1.90
CA MET A 455 44.80 -26.53 2.46
C MET A 455 44.32 -25.61 1.34
N GLY A 456 43.03 -25.72 1.00
CA GLY A 456 42.38 -24.90 0.00
C GLY A 456 42.45 -23.43 0.42
N LYS A 457 43.36 -22.69 -0.20
CA LYS A 457 43.49 -21.23 -0.04
C LYS A 457 42.13 -20.61 -0.32
N ARG A 458 41.46 -20.10 0.72
CA ARG A 458 40.19 -19.38 0.59
C ARG A 458 40.48 -17.98 0.06
N THR A 459 40.57 -17.87 -1.26
CA THR A 459 40.54 -16.60 -1.97
C THR A 459 39.24 -15.86 -1.65
N VAL A 460 39.35 -14.58 -1.33
CA VAL A 460 38.17 -13.71 -1.17
C VAL A 460 37.99 -12.95 -2.48
N VAL A 461 36.84 -13.13 -3.10
CA VAL A 461 36.42 -12.37 -4.27
C VAL A 461 35.72 -11.11 -3.77
N ILE A 462 36.37 -9.96 -3.92
CA ILE A 462 35.75 -8.67 -3.63
C ILE A 462 35.14 -8.16 -4.94
N LYS A 463 33.81 -7.98 -4.95
CA LYS A 463 33.08 -7.26 -5.99
C LYS A 463 32.82 -5.84 -5.50
N THR A 464 33.43 -4.86 -6.13
CA THR A 464 33.02 -3.46 -6.02
C THR A 464 32.10 -3.14 -7.19
N VAL A 465 30.95 -2.54 -6.86
CA VAL A 465 29.87 -2.21 -7.80
C VAL A 465 29.58 -0.74 -7.64
N GLU A 466 29.85 0.06 -8.67
CA GLU A 466 29.48 1.47 -8.69
C GLU A 466 28.06 1.59 -9.26
N THR A 467 27.13 2.05 -8.41
CA THR A 467 25.75 2.36 -8.78
C THR A 467 25.49 3.85 -8.65
N ARG A 468 24.81 4.41 -9.64
CA ARG A 468 24.20 5.74 -9.57
C ARG A 468 22.76 5.64 -10.06
N ASP A 469 21.84 6.24 -9.34
CA ASP A 469 20.40 6.25 -9.65
C ASP A 469 19.78 4.84 -9.87
N GLY A 470 20.34 3.82 -9.19
CA GLY A 470 19.83 2.44 -9.17
C GLY A 470 20.39 1.51 -10.25
N GLU A 471 21.05 2.02 -11.29
CA GLU A 471 21.69 1.18 -12.32
C GLU A 471 23.19 0.94 -12.06
N VAL A 472 23.64 -0.28 -12.38
CA VAL A 472 25.04 -0.69 -12.24
C VAL A 472 25.83 -0.27 -13.48
N LEU A 473 26.63 0.79 -13.35
CA LEU A 473 27.37 1.35 -14.48
C LEU A 473 28.68 0.59 -14.76
N LYS A 474 29.28 -0.03 -13.74
CA LYS A 474 30.53 -0.77 -13.87
C LYS A 474 30.70 -1.81 -12.76
N GLU A 475 31.03 -3.04 -13.16
CA GLU A 475 31.39 -4.12 -12.24
C GLU A 475 32.86 -4.51 -12.44
N SER A 476 33.63 -4.57 -11.35
CA SER A 476 35.01 -5.06 -11.36
C SER A 476 35.18 -6.19 -10.35
N ARG A 477 35.85 -7.26 -10.79
CA ARG A 477 36.15 -8.45 -9.97
C ARG A 477 37.65 -8.59 -9.83
N ARG A 478 38.16 -8.53 -8.59
CA ARG A 478 39.57 -8.80 -8.27
C ARG A 478 39.66 -9.86 -7.18
N GLU A 479 40.52 -10.85 -7.41
CA GLU A 479 40.76 -11.95 -6.45
C GLU A 479 42.04 -11.64 -5.67
N LYS A 480 41.97 -11.77 -4.33
CA LYS A 480 43.12 -11.55 -3.44
C LYS A 480 43.31 -12.75 -2.52
N ASP A 481 44.52 -13.30 -2.52
CA ASP A 481 44.94 -14.36 -1.61
C ASP A 481 45.09 -13.81 -0.18
N ARG A 482 44.65 -14.59 0.81
CA ARG A 482 44.79 -14.25 2.25
C ARG A 482 46.16 -14.65 2.80
N ASP A 483 47.23 -14.05 2.28
CA ASP A 483 48.49 -13.95 3.03
C ASP A 483 49.33 -12.72 2.61
N SER A 484 49.00 -11.56 3.19
CA SER A 484 49.88 -10.39 3.22
C SER A 484 49.36 -9.41 4.27
N GLY A 485 49.95 -9.42 5.47
CA GLY A 485 49.75 -8.34 6.44
C GLY A 485 50.45 -7.08 5.94
N ALA A 486 49.69 -6.15 5.37
CA ALA A 486 50.13 -4.80 5.06
C ALA A 486 48.98 -3.84 5.40
N ILE A 487 49.28 -2.89 6.29
CA ILE A 487 48.39 -1.79 6.65
C ILE A 487 48.61 -0.72 5.59
N ASP A 488 47.60 -0.47 4.76
CA ASP A 488 47.46 0.82 4.10
C ASP A 488 46.34 1.57 4.82
N LYS A 489 46.70 2.77 5.29
CA LYS A 489 45.76 3.86 5.56
C LYS A 489 45.43 4.55 4.23
N ASP A 490 44.63 5.59 4.33
CA ASP A 490 44.13 6.41 3.22
C ASP A 490 42.97 5.66 2.52
N ASP A 491 41.76 6.23 2.38
CA ASP A 491 41.39 7.64 2.40
C ASP A 491 40.29 7.96 3.44
N MET A 492 40.47 9.07 4.16
CA MET A 492 39.39 9.95 4.59
C MET A 492 39.60 11.26 3.84
N ASP A 493 38.71 11.60 2.92
CA ASP A 493 38.18 12.96 2.67
C ASP A 493 37.22 12.93 1.46
N GLU A 494 36.27 13.88 1.46
CA GLU A 494 35.15 14.12 0.50
C GLU A 494 33.98 13.10 0.47
#